data_AF-A0A077RAJ6-F1
#
_entry.id   AF-A0A077RAJ6-F1
#
_cell.length_a   1.000
_cell.length_b   1.000
_cell.length_c   1.000
_cell.angle_alpha   90.00
_cell.angle_beta   90.00
_cell.angle_gamma   90.00
#
_symmetry.space_group_name_H-M   'P 1'
#
loop_
_entity.id
_entity.type
_entity.pdbx_description
1 polymer ?
#
loop_
_entity_poly.entity_id
_entity_poly.type
_entity_poly.pdbx_seq_one_letter_code
_entity_poly.pdbx_strand_id
1 'polypeptide(L)'
;MSFATGFSSSLRTATSNGVVASSSSSSSSSSATAAVVRSFSLSARVYAKPRKQRNAADPMALRKMAKFNYDDVPTLGHAILARKREMLQLLRTVEFEIPKLSAFRQTYTPPKDKQYLKFRFQHFQGENHPASRKVVLSVNVDDLAKEGAVKDAKSKHKLLLLAGSRFHSKGRQEDADKGEIKISCELFPNERQNMKWCSDTLDALVSEANVRTNEIDELPLDPRAGLTRADKKRHYLRADRPSLRDFPKQWL
;
A
#
# COMPACT_ATOMS: atom_id res chain seq x y z
N MET A 1 -6.05 -39.77 8.24
CA MET A 1 -5.72 -38.35 8.31
C MET A 1 -6.51 -37.64 7.22
N SER A 2 -7.61 -36.99 7.59
CA SER A 2 -8.56 -36.37 6.66
C SER A 2 -8.29 -34.87 6.60
N PHE A 3 -7.95 -34.35 5.42
CA PHE A 3 -7.73 -32.93 5.21
C PHE A 3 -9.01 -32.29 4.66
N ALA A 4 -9.63 -31.42 5.46
CA ALA A 4 -10.78 -30.64 5.08
C ALA A 4 -10.36 -29.47 4.18
N THR A 5 -10.94 -29.37 2.99
CA THR A 5 -10.82 -28.20 2.10
C THR A 5 -12.12 -27.40 2.13
N GLY A 6 -12.13 -26.28 2.84
CA GLY A 6 -13.23 -25.31 2.84
C GLY A 6 -12.78 -24.00 2.19
N PHE A 7 -13.05 -23.83 0.90
CA PHE A 7 -12.97 -22.53 0.23
C PHE A 7 -14.38 -22.01 -0.01
N SER A 8 -14.79 -21.00 0.76
CA SER A 8 -16.02 -20.24 0.56
C SER A 8 -15.67 -18.95 -0.18
N SER A 9 -16.16 -18.80 -1.41
CA SER A 9 -16.06 -17.56 -2.20
C SER A 9 -17.37 -16.77 -2.07
N SER A 10 -17.34 -15.66 -1.33
CA SER A 10 -18.42 -14.66 -1.34
C SER A 10 -18.10 -13.53 -2.32
N LEU A 11 -18.84 -13.46 -3.42
CA LEU A 11 -18.85 -12.32 -4.32
C LEU A 11 -19.88 -11.30 -3.81
N ARG A 12 -19.43 -10.10 -3.44
CA ARG A 12 -20.30 -8.94 -3.17
C ARG A 12 -20.28 -8.00 -4.36
N THR A 13 -21.44 -7.76 -4.96
CA THR A 13 -21.66 -6.71 -5.95
C THR A 13 -22.09 -5.43 -5.25
N ALA A 14 -21.36 -4.33 -5.45
CA ALA A 14 -21.74 -3.00 -4.96
C ALA A 14 -22.58 -2.27 -6.02
N THR A 15 -23.75 -1.76 -5.60
CA THR A 15 -24.55 -0.78 -6.33
C THR A 15 -24.31 0.60 -5.70
N SER A 16 -24.21 1.64 -6.51
CA SER A 16 -24.18 3.03 -6.03
C SER A 16 -25.30 3.82 -6.69
N ASN A 17 -26.12 4.46 -5.87
CA ASN A 17 -27.10 5.47 -6.25
C ASN A 17 -26.55 6.83 -5.81
N GLY A 18 -26.58 7.82 -6.71
CA GLY A 18 -26.28 9.21 -6.42
C GLY A 18 -27.41 10.10 -6.92
N VAL A 19 -28.01 10.85 -6.00
CA VAL A 19 -29.11 11.79 -6.20
C VAL A 19 -28.56 13.19 -6.54
N VAL A 20 -29.32 13.87 -7.38
CA VAL A 20 -29.28 15.24 -7.92
C VAL A 20 -29.04 16.40 -6.93
N ALA A 21 -28.41 17.47 -7.43
CA ALA A 21 -28.87 18.86 -7.22
C ALA A 21 -28.32 19.80 -8.31
N SER A 22 -29.19 20.71 -8.75
CA SER A 22 -29.09 21.64 -9.87
C SER A 22 -28.78 23.07 -9.46
N SER A 23 -28.05 23.83 -10.28
CA SER A 23 -28.41 25.22 -10.65
C SER A 23 -27.60 25.72 -11.86
N SER A 24 -28.32 26.45 -12.69
CA SER A 24 -28.03 27.11 -13.98
C SER A 24 -26.99 28.25 -13.89
N SER A 25 -26.36 28.78 -14.95
CA SER A 25 -26.89 29.15 -16.28
C SER A 25 -25.78 29.51 -17.31
N SER A 26 -26.06 29.20 -18.60
CA SER A 26 -25.61 29.81 -19.88
C SER A 26 -24.10 29.98 -20.18
N SER A 27 -23.55 29.59 -21.34
CA SER A 27 -24.12 29.49 -22.69
C SER A 27 -23.19 28.75 -23.69
N SER A 28 -23.85 28.14 -24.68
CA SER A 28 -23.40 27.85 -26.06
C SER A 28 -22.13 27.02 -26.34
N SER A 29 -22.33 25.73 -26.57
CA SER A 29 -22.04 25.05 -27.85
C SER A 29 -22.35 23.55 -27.67
N SER A 30 -23.47 23.13 -28.24
CA SER A 30 -24.07 21.82 -28.04
C SER A 30 -23.32 20.72 -28.77
N SER A 31 -22.34 20.09 -28.09
CA SER A 31 -21.90 18.72 -28.39
C SER A 31 -22.66 17.76 -27.48
N ALA A 32 -23.91 17.47 -27.83
CA ALA A 32 -24.71 16.51 -27.09
C ALA A 32 -24.22 15.09 -27.40
N THR A 33 -23.59 14.47 -26.40
CA THR A 33 -23.57 13.04 -26.17
C THR A 33 -25.01 12.52 -26.16
N ALA A 34 -25.51 12.13 -27.32
CA ALA A 34 -26.73 11.35 -27.43
C ALA A 34 -26.48 9.97 -26.83
N ALA A 35 -27.41 9.56 -25.96
CA ALA A 35 -27.44 8.28 -25.28
C ALA A 35 -27.05 7.11 -26.20
N VAL A 36 -26.16 6.23 -25.74
CA VAL A 36 -26.05 4.87 -26.29
C VAL A 36 -27.28 4.08 -25.80
N VAL A 37 -28.46 4.49 -26.27
CA VAL A 37 -29.59 3.58 -26.42
C VAL A 37 -29.06 2.52 -27.37
N ARG A 38 -29.08 1.25 -26.94
CA ARG A 38 -28.70 0.10 -27.80
C ARG A 38 -29.31 0.34 -29.17
N SER A 39 -28.46 0.63 -30.15
CA SER A 39 -28.83 0.69 -31.54
C SER A 39 -29.23 -0.73 -31.92
N PHE A 40 -30.50 -1.09 -31.74
CA PHE A 40 -31.04 -2.25 -32.42
C PHE A 40 -30.79 -1.98 -33.90
N SER A 41 -29.95 -2.81 -34.51
CA SER A 41 -29.64 -2.69 -35.93
C SER A 41 -30.96 -2.71 -36.70
N LEU A 42 -31.38 -1.57 -37.24
CA LEU A 42 -32.47 -1.48 -38.21
C LEU A 42 -31.96 -1.97 -39.56
N SER A 43 -31.36 -3.17 -39.60
CA SER A 43 -31.15 -3.85 -40.87
C SER A 43 -32.54 -4.10 -41.46
N ALA A 44 -32.83 -3.50 -42.61
CA ALA A 44 -34.15 -3.57 -43.24
C ALA A 44 -34.61 -5.04 -43.34
N ARG A 45 -35.84 -5.33 -42.87
CA ARG A 45 -36.44 -6.68 -42.96
C ARG A 45 -36.45 -7.21 -44.40
N VAL A 46 -36.35 -6.33 -45.39
CA VAL A 46 -36.25 -6.64 -46.83
C VAL A 46 -34.99 -7.45 -47.18
N TYR A 47 -33.87 -7.27 -46.47
CA TYR A 47 -32.66 -8.07 -46.66
C TYR A 47 -32.63 -9.35 -45.79
N ALA A 48 -33.62 -9.54 -44.91
CA ALA A 48 -33.72 -10.73 -44.09
C ALA A 48 -34.25 -11.89 -44.93
N LYS A 49 -33.33 -12.70 -45.50
CA LYS A 49 -33.67 -13.95 -46.19
C LYS A 49 -34.57 -14.83 -45.29
N PRO A 50 -35.53 -15.59 -45.87
CA PRO A 50 -36.42 -16.44 -45.10
C PRO A 50 -35.63 -17.39 -44.20
N ARG A 51 -36.05 -17.54 -42.93
CA ARG A 51 -35.30 -18.24 -41.86
C ARG A 51 -34.77 -19.62 -42.27
N LYS A 52 -35.47 -20.35 -43.14
CA LYS A 52 -35.04 -21.64 -43.70
C LYS A 52 -33.80 -21.54 -44.60
N GLN A 53 -33.70 -20.52 -45.46
CA GLN A 53 -32.52 -20.32 -46.32
C GLN A 53 -31.29 -19.89 -45.52
N ARG A 54 -31.48 -19.09 -44.47
CA ARG A 54 -30.39 -18.67 -43.58
C ARG A 54 -29.77 -19.84 -42.82
N ASN A 55 -30.60 -20.78 -42.37
CA ASN A 55 -30.14 -21.98 -41.65
C ASN A 55 -29.64 -23.10 -42.58
N ALA A 56 -30.00 -23.07 -43.87
CA ALA A 56 -29.59 -24.09 -44.83
C ALA A 56 -28.10 -24.01 -45.20
N ALA A 57 -27.54 -22.81 -45.28
CA ALA A 57 -26.13 -22.56 -45.58
C ALA A 57 -25.32 -22.17 -44.33
N ASP A 58 -25.83 -22.46 -43.13
CA ASP A 58 -25.14 -22.15 -41.88
C ASP A 58 -23.98 -23.15 -41.67
N PRO A 59 -22.71 -22.69 -41.69
CA PRO A 59 -21.56 -23.56 -41.47
C PRO A 59 -21.52 -24.15 -40.04
N MET A 60 -22.29 -23.58 -39.11
CA MET A 60 -22.42 -24.06 -37.72
C MET A 60 -23.66 -24.94 -37.51
N ALA A 61 -24.33 -25.38 -38.59
CA ALA A 61 -25.47 -26.29 -38.47
C ALA A 61 -25.02 -27.65 -37.88
N LEU A 62 -25.42 -27.95 -36.64
CA LEU A 62 -25.05 -29.17 -35.90
C LEU A 62 -25.23 -30.48 -36.68
N ARG A 63 -26.25 -30.56 -37.55
CA ARG A 63 -26.52 -31.74 -38.38
C ARG A 63 -25.54 -31.93 -39.54
N LYS A 64 -24.81 -30.89 -39.92
CA LYS A 64 -23.81 -30.87 -41.00
C LYS A 64 -22.37 -30.86 -40.49
N MET A 65 -22.18 -30.82 -39.17
CA MET A 65 -20.84 -30.88 -38.58
C MET A 65 -20.27 -32.29 -38.70
N ALA A 66 -18.96 -32.39 -38.92
CA ALA A 66 -18.26 -33.66 -38.89
C ALA A 66 -18.42 -34.31 -37.51
N LYS A 67 -18.47 -35.65 -37.48
CA LYS A 67 -18.45 -36.39 -36.23
C LYS A 67 -17.12 -36.10 -35.51
N PHE A 68 -17.19 -35.89 -34.21
CA PHE A 68 -16.01 -35.66 -33.39
C PHE A 68 -15.15 -36.92 -33.30
N ASN A 69 -13.86 -36.78 -33.60
CA ASN A 69 -12.90 -37.89 -33.71
C ASN A 69 -12.09 -38.14 -32.43
N TYR A 70 -12.43 -37.47 -31.31
CA TYR A 70 -11.65 -37.52 -30.06
C TYR A 70 -10.20 -37.01 -30.20
N ASP A 71 -10.00 -36.06 -31.10
CA ASP A 71 -8.72 -35.44 -31.46
C ASP A 71 -8.42 -34.13 -30.72
N ASP A 72 -9.40 -33.55 -30.03
CA ASP A 72 -9.23 -32.34 -29.23
C ASP A 72 -9.86 -32.43 -27.84
N VAL A 73 -9.49 -31.53 -26.95
CA VAL A 73 -9.99 -31.46 -25.57
C VAL A 73 -11.01 -30.32 -25.47
N PRO A 74 -12.07 -30.42 -24.64
CA PRO A 74 -12.97 -29.29 -24.40
C PRO A 74 -12.21 -28.07 -23.87
N THR A 75 -12.83 -26.89 -23.98
CA THR A 75 -12.26 -25.59 -23.55
C THR A 75 -11.69 -25.61 -22.13
N LEU A 76 -12.35 -26.29 -21.19
CA LEU A 76 -11.85 -26.44 -19.82
C LEU A 76 -10.55 -27.23 -19.76
N GLY A 77 -10.40 -28.28 -20.58
CA GLY A 77 -9.17 -29.05 -20.65
C GLY A 77 -8.04 -28.27 -21.33
N HIS A 78 -8.33 -27.44 -22.33
CA HIS A 78 -7.36 -26.48 -22.87
C HIS A 78 -6.89 -25.48 -21.81
N ALA A 79 -7.78 -24.95 -20.97
CA ALA A 79 -7.40 -24.07 -19.86
C ALA A 79 -6.47 -24.78 -18.85
N ILE A 80 -6.73 -26.06 -18.54
CA ILE A 80 -5.85 -26.87 -17.70
C ILE A 80 -4.48 -27.07 -18.35
N LEU A 81 -4.44 -27.37 -19.66
CA LEU A 81 -3.19 -27.54 -20.41
C LEU A 81 -2.40 -26.23 -20.47
N ALA A 82 -3.06 -25.08 -20.69
CA ALA A 82 -2.42 -23.77 -20.67
C ALA A 82 -1.77 -23.48 -19.31
N ARG A 83 -2.50 -23.68 -18.22
CA ARG A 83 -1.96 -23.53 -16.85
C ARG A 83 -0.76 -24.45 -16.59
N LYS A 84 -0.78 -25.69 -17.10
CA LYS A 84 0.36 -26.61 -17.00
C LYS A 84 1.56 -26.10 -17.79
N ARG A 85 1.35 -25.54 -18.98
CA ARG A 85 2.42 -24.94 -19.80
C ARG A 85 3.04 -23.73 -19.10
N GLU A 86 2.22 -22.86 -18.50
CA GLU A 86 2.69 -21.73 -17.69
C GLU A 86 3.54 -22.20 -16.50
N MET A 87 3.10 -23.23 -15.78
CA MET A 87 3.89 -23.82 -14.69
C MET A 87 5.24 -24.33 -15.20
N LEU A 88 5.26 -25.08 -16.30
CA LEU A 88 6.51 -25.59 -16.87
C LEU A 88 7.44 -24.46 -17.31
N GLN A 89 6.90 -23.35 -17.82
CA GLN A 89 7.68 -22.16 -18.14
C GLN A 89 8.32 -21.56 -16.88
N LEU A 90 7.56 -21.40 -15.79
CA LEU A 90 8.09 -20.92 -14.51
C LEU A 90 9.18 -21.85 -13.96
N LEU A 91 8.97 -23.17 -14.01
CA LEU A 91 9.97 -24.15 -13.56
C LEU A 91 11.25 -24.07 -14.38
N ARG A 92 11.14 -23.90 -15.70
CA ARG A 92 12.29 -23.68 -16.59
C ARG A 92 13.05 -22.40 -16.23
N THR A 93 12.33 -21.31 -15.97
CA THR A 93 12.93 -20.05 -15.47
C THR A 93 13.65 -20.27 -14.14
N VAL A 94 13.05 -21.01 -13.21
CA VAL A 94 13.68 -21.34 -11.92
C VAL A 94 14.96 -22.14 -12.11
N GLU A 95 14.98 -23.13 -13.00
CA GLU A 95 16.14 -23.99 -13.21
C GLU A 95 17.27 -23.29 -13.97
N PHE A 96 16.95 -22.53 -15.02
CA PHE A 96 17.97 -22.00 -15.93
C PHE A 96 18.26 -20.51 -15.78
N GLU A 97 17.34 -19.71 -15.23
CA GLU A 97 17.50 -18.25 -15.12
C GLU A 97 17.83 -17.82 -13.69
N ILE A 98 17.17 -18.37 -12.67
CA ILE A 98 17.42 -17.98 -11.27
C ILE A 98 18.87 -18.22 -10.83
N PRO A 99 19.55 -19.33 -11.16
CA PRO A 99 20.96 -19.51 -10.78
C PRO A 99 21.88 -18.45 -11.39
N LYS A 100 21.53 -17.88 -12.54
CA LYS A 100 22.30 -16.78 -13.16
C LYS A 100 22.20 -15.49 -12.33
N LEU A 101 21.11 -15.29 -11.59
CA LEU A 101 20.96 -14.13 -10.68
C LEU A 101 21.95 -14.17 -9.51
N SER A 102 22.54 -15.34 -9.20
CA SER A 102 23.58 -15.44 -8.18
C SER A 102 24.81 -14.56 -8.49
N ALA A 103 25.10 -14.31 -9.77
CA ALA A 103 26.18 -13.42 -10.20
C ALA A 103 25.96 -11.95 -9.79
N PHE A 104 24.70 -11.53 -9.57
CA PHE A 104 24.35 -10.17 -9.15
C PHE A 104 24.13 -10.06 -7.63
N ARG A 105 24.46 -11.11 -6.86
CA ARG A 105 24.32 -11.10 -5.41
C ARG A 105 25.29 -10.11 -4.78
N GLN A 106 24.77 -9.22 -3.93
CA GLN A 106 25.56 -8.33 -3.09
C GLN A 106 25.48 -8.80 -1.63
N THR A 107 26.59 -8.70 -0.88
CA THR A 107 26.61 -9.02 0.56
C THR A 107 25.94 -7.89 1.35
N TYR A 108 25.12 -8.25 2.33
CA TYR A 108 24.49 -7.26 3.20
C TYR A 108 25.52 -6.72 4.20
N THR A 109 25.79 -5.42 4.13
CA THR A 109 26.54 -4.70 5.16
C THR A 109 25.56 -3.95 6.05
N PRO A 110 25.58 -4.15 7.38
CA PRO A 110 24.71 -3.39 8.27
C PRO A 110 25.01 -1.89 8.18
N PRO A 111 24.00 -1.03 8.38
CA PRO A 111 24.19 0.41 8.38
C PRO A 111 25.15 0.82 9.50
N LYS A 112 25.99 1.83 9.23
CA LYS A 112 26.92 2.41 10.21
C LYS A 112 26.14 3.26 11.23
N ASP A 113 26.73 3.54 12.39
CA ASP A 113 26.09 4.34 13.45
C ASP A 113 25.64 5.73 12.95
N LYS A 114 26.45 6.35 12.07
CA LYS A 114 26.12 7.62 11.38
C LYS A 114 24.89 7.55 10.46
N GLN A 115 24.42 6.36 10.10
CA GLN A 115 23.28 6.13 9.22
C GLN A 115 22.02 5.79 10.03
N TYR A 116 21.62 6.70 10.91
CA TYR A 116 20.48 6.54 11.81
C TYR A 116 19.13 6.97 11.21
N LEU A 117 19.13 7.61 10.02
CA LEU A 117 17.92 8.04 9.32
C LEU A 117 17.30 6.88 8.53
N LYS A 118 15.99 6.65 8.70
CA LYS A 118 15.25 5.61 7.98
C LYS A 118 14.18 6.24 7.10
N PHE A 119 14.37 6.18 5.78
CA PHE A 119 13.37 6.56 4.79
C PHE A 119 12.58 5.35 4.32
N ARG A 120 11.26 5.49 4.24
CA ARG A 120 10.34 4.48 3.69
C ARG A 120 9.66 5.04 2.44
N PHE A 121 9.86 4.34 1.34
CA PHE A 121 9.20 4.57 0.05
C PHE A 121 8.14 3.50 -0.17
N GLN A 122 7.13 3.79 -0.99
CA GLN A 122 6.05 2.86 -1.31
C GLN A 122 5.86 2.79 -2.82
N HIS A 123 5.93 1.57 -3.38
CA HIS A 123 5.79 1.34 -4.82
C HIS A 123 4.75 0.25 -5.09
N PHE A 124 3.84 0.48 -6.04
CA PHE A 124 2.75 -0.42 -6.42
C PHE A 124 3.02 -1.22 -7.72
N GLN A 125 4.27 -1.67 -7.91
CA GLN A 125 4.80 -2.41 -9.07
C GLN A 125 3.93 -2.42 -10.34
N GLY A 126 4.02 -1.35 -11.16
CA GLY A 126 3.32 -1.24 -12.44
C GLY A 126 2.05 -0.38 -12.41
N GLU A 127 1.47 -0.14 -11.23
CA GLU A 127 0.32 0.76 -11.08
C GLU A 127 0.76 2.19 -10.73
N ASN A 128 0.20 3.18 -11.44
CA ASN A 128 0.34 4.58 -11.05
C ASN A 128 -0.66 4.90 -9.93
N HIS A 129 -0.20 4.83 -8.69
CA HIS A 129 -1.02 5.07 -7.51
C HIS A 129 -0.61 6.37 -6.81
N PRO A 130 -1.55 7.28 -6.46
CA PRO A 130 -1.21 8.58 -5.88
C PRO A 130 -0.44 8.51 -4.55
N ALA A 131 -0.57 7.42 -3.80
CA ALA A 131 0.19 7.20 -2.57
C ALA A 131 1.66 6.82 -2.79
N SER A 132 2.12 6.54 -4.02
CA SER A 132 3.53 6.23 -4.28
C SER A 132 4.43 7.42 -3.92
N ARG A 133 3.94 8.65 -4.17
CA ARG A 133 4.69 9.88 -3.90
C ARG A 133 5.05 10.09 -2.43
N LYS A 134 4.36 9.41 -1.50
CA LYS A 134 4.54 9.60 -0.07
C LYS A 134 5.86 9.04 0.42
N VAL A 135 6.63 9.87 1.11
CA VAL A 135 7.87 9.46 1.79
C VAL A 135 7.71 9.62 3.29
N VAL A 136 8.17 8.63 4.06
CA VAL A 136 8.19 8.68 5.53
C VAL A 136 9.62 8.62 6.02
N LEU A 137 10.05 9.64 6.75
CA LEU A 137 11.28 9.69 7.52
C LEU A 137 10.99 9.27 8.97
N SER A 138 11.81 8.37 9.49
CA SER A 138 11.77 7.93 10.88
C SER A 138 13.16 7.98 11.49
N VAL A 139 13.27 8.56 12.68
CA VAL A 139 14.54 8.82 13.37
C VAL A 139 14.38 8.60 14.86
N ASN A 140 15.32 7.91 15.48
CA ASN A 140 15.35 7.77 16.95
C ASN A 140 15.99 9.01 17.57
N VAL A 141 15.39 9.54 18.63
CA VAL A 141 15.90 10.73 19.32
C VAL A 141 17.22 10.44 20.05
N ASP A 142 17.38 9.23 20.57
CA ASP A 142 18.61 8.84 21.27
C ASP A 142 19.80 8.73 20.32
N ASP A 143 19.57 8.29 19.08
CA ASP A 143 20.64 8.18 18.08
C ASP A 143 21.07 9.58 17.58
N LEU A 144 20.13 10.54 17.47
CA LEU A 144 20.44 11.94 17.21
C LEU A 144 21.30 12.59 18.32
N ALA A 145 21.04 12.24 19.57
CA ALA A 145 21.81 12.73 20.70
C ALA A 145 23.22 12.13 20.76
N LYS A 146 23.36 10.82 20.47
CA LYS A 146 24.67 10.14 20.44
C LYS A 146 25.62 10.70 19.38
N GLU A 147 25.11 11.04 18.21
CA GLU A 147 25.89 11.61 17.10
C GLU A 147 26.20 13.11 17.29
N GLY A 148 25.67 13.74 18.35
CA GLY A 148 25.93 15.15 18.67
C GLY A 148 25.17 16.16 17.79
N ALA A 149 24.19 15.71 16.99
CA ALA A 149 23.31 16.61 16.25
C ALA A 149 22.48 17.49 17.20
N VAL A 150 22.10 16.93 18.35
CA VAL A 150 21.48 17.64 19.48
C VAL A 150 22.51 17.72 20.59
N LYS A 151 22.90 18.95 20.96
CA LYS A 151 24.06 19.17 21.84
C LYS A 151 23.79 18.88 23.32
N ASP A 152 22.64 19.34 23.81
CA ASP A 152 22.29 19.32 25.23
C ASP A 152 21.05 18.49 25.54
N ALA A 153 20.91 18.04 26.80
CA ALA A 153 19.67 17.45 27.29
C ALA A 153 18.47 18.41 27.16
N LYS A 154 18.70 19.72 27.39
CA LYS A 154 17.69 20.77 27.19
C LYS A 154 17.29 20.92 25.73
N SER A 155 18.25 20.86 24.81
CA SER A 155 17.96 20.86 23.36
C SER A 155 17.19 19.61 22.94
N LYS A 156 17.49 18.44 23.53
CA LYS A 156 16.70 17.21 23.32
C LYS A 156 15.26 17.41 23.77
N HIS A 157 15.06 17.98 24.96
CA HIS A 157 13.73 18.29 25.48
C HIS A 157 12.97 19.26 24.58
N LYS A 158 13.60 20.37 24.17
CA LYS A 158 13.03 21.32 23.19
C LYS A 158 12.67 20.65 21.87
N LEU A 159 13.51 19.74 21.37
CA LEU A 159 13.23 18.98 20.16
C LEU A 159 11.98 18.12 20.29
N LEU A 160 11.79 17.45 21.44
CA LEU A 160 10.58 16.67 21.72
C LEU A 160 9.33 17.55 21.74
N LEU A 161 9.43 18.74 22.35
CA LEU A 161 8.34 19.72 22.37
C LEU A 161 7.99 20.21 20.95
N LEU A 162 8.99 20.53 20.12
CA LEU A 162 8.79 20.95 18.73
C LEU A 162 8.20 19.82 17.86
N ALA A 163 8.61 18.58 18.10
CA ALA A 163 8.09 17.43 17.38
C ALA A 163 6.60 17.19 17.68
N GLY A 164 6.17 17.44 18.92
CA GLY A 164 4.79 17.32 19.38
C GLY A 164 4.21 15.94 19.08
N SER A 165 3.09 15.89 18.37
CA SER A 165 2.40 14.63 18.02
C SER A 165 3.19 13.71 17.08
N ARG A 166 4.26 14.19 16.43
CA ARG A 166 5.13 13.40 15.55
C ARG A 166 6.09 12.51 16.33
N PHE A 167 6.36 12.87 17.59
CA PHE A 167 7.10 12.02 18.50
C PHE A 167 6.25 10.81 18.92
N HIS A 168 6.90 9.66 18.93
CA HIS A 168 6.33 8.38 19.36
C HIS A 168 7.25 7.83 20.44
N SER A 169 6.82 7.92 21.69
CA SER A 169 7.52 7.25 22.80
C SER A 169 7.47 5.74 22.60
N LYS A 170 8.63 5.08 22.78
CA LYS A 170 8.78 3.62 22.71
C LYS A 170 8.73 2.97 24.10
N GLY A 171 8.77 3.79 25.15
CA GLY A 171 8.89 3.36 26.53
C GLY A 171 7.57 2.99 27.20
N ARG A 172 7.68 2.24 28.32
CA ARG A 172 6.66 2.28 29.38
C ARG A 172 6.69 3.67 30.02
N GLN A 173 5.73 4.02 30.87
CA GLN A 173 5.52 5.37 31.41
C GLN A 173 6.78 6.07 31.99
N GLU A 174 7.81 5.30 32.39
CA GLU A 174 9.10 5.77 32.91
C GLU A 174 10.10 6.23 31.81
N ASP A 175 9.93 5.81 30.56
CA ASP A 175 10.80 6.11 29.41
C ASP A 175 10.12 7.10 28.43
N ALA A 176 9.49 8.15 28.96
CA ALA A 176 8.74 9.14 28.17
C ALA A 176 9.62 9.86 27.13
N ASP A 177 10.89 10.10 27.45
CA ASP A 177 11.83 10.87 26.61
C ASP A 177 12.49 10.05 25.51
N LYS A 178 12.29 8.73 25.51
CA LYS A 178 12.88 7.81 24.54
C LYS A 178 11.87 7.43 23.48
N GLY A 179 12.24 7.61 22.23
CA GLY A 179 11.32 7.31 21.14
C GLY A 179 11.84 7.65 19.76
N GLU A 180 10.91 7.63 18.82
CA GLU A 180 11.15 7.96 17.42
C GLU A 180 10.28 9.12 16.96
N ILE A 181 10.85 9.97 16.11
CA ILE A 181 10.14 11.04 15.42
C ILE A 181 9.83 10.54 14.03
N LYS A 182 8.57 10.67 13.62
CA LYS A 182 8.09 10.29 12.30
C LYS A 182 7.57 11.51 11.56
N ILE A 183 8.19 11.80 10.42
CA ILE A 183 7.81 12.90 9.52
C ILE A 183 7.43 12.26 8.19
N SER A 184 6.29 12.63 7.63
CA SER A 184 5.88 12.15 6.31
C SER A 184 5.42 13.29 5.44
N CYS A 185 5.74 13.21 4.15
CA CYS A 185 5.34 14.20 3.16
C CYS A 185 4.76 13.54 1.92
N GLU A 186 3.67 14.11 1.42
CA GLU A 186 2.98 13.72 0.18
C GLU A 186 2.52 14.93 -0.63
N LEU A 187 3.06 16.11 -0.30
CA LEU A 187 2.67 17.41 -0.84
C LEU A 187 3.13 17.57 -2.30
N PHE A 188 4.35 17.13 -2.59
CA PHE A 188 4.96 17.30 -3.91
C PHE A 188 4.64 16.12 -4.84
N PRO A 189 4.59 16.35 -6.17
CA PRO A 189 4.36 15.28 -7.13
C PRO A 189 5.45 14.20 -7.11
N ASN A 190 6.71 14.61 -6.92
CA ASN A 190 7.86 13.72 -6.99
C ASN A 190 8.30 13.23 -5.60
N GLU A 191 8.55 11.93 -5.47
CA GLU A 191 9.05 11.29 -4.24
C GLU A 191 10.36 11.94 -3.75
N ARG A 192 11.27 12.26 -4.66
CA ARG A 192 12.56 12.91 -4.32
C ARG A 192 12.36 14.29 -3.69
N GLN A 193 11.34 15.04 -4.13
CA GLN A 193 11.00 16.34 -3.54
C GLN A 193 10.42 16.16 -2.14
N ASN A 194 9.54 15.18 -1.95
CA ASN A 194 9.00 14.82 -0.63
C ASN A 194 10.09 14.34 0.34
N MET A 195 11.06 13.56 -0.14
CA MET A 195 12.23 13.14 0.64
C MET A 195 13.09 14.33 1.08
N LYS A 196 13.40 15.25 0.15
CA LYS A 196 14.18 16.46 0.44
C LYS A 196 13.46 17.37 1.43
N TRP A 197 12.14 17.53 1.30
CA TRP A 197 11.36 18.26 2.29
C TRP A 197 11.43 17.61 3.68
N CYS A 198 11.34 16.28 3.77
CA CYS A 198 11.49 15.57 5.04
C CYS A 198 12.89 15.77 5.66
N SER A 199 13.96 15.83 4.87
CA SER A 199 15.30 16.13 5.40
C SER A 199 15.40 17.57 5.87
N ASP A 200 14.95 18.53 5.06
CA ASP A 200 15.09 19.96 5.36
C ASP A 200 14.26 20.35 6.59
N THR A 201 13.10 19.72 6.78
CA THR A 201 12.28 19.90 7.99
C THR A 201 12.92 19.29 9.23
N LEU A 202 13.62 18.15 9.11
CA LEU A 202 14.39 17.62 10.23
C LEU A 202 15.55 18.54 10.57
N ASP A 203 16.28 19.03 9.58
CA ASP A 203 17.42 19.94 9.78
C ASP A 203 16.96 21.23 10.47
N ALA A 204 15.81 21.79 10.05
CA ALA A 204 15.19 22.94 10.70
C ALA A 204 14.77 22.64 12.14
N LEU A 205 14.21 21.45 12.42
CA LEU A 205 13.87 21.05 13.79
C LEU A 205 15.12 20.94 14.68
N VAL A 206 16.21 20.39 14.14
CA VAL A 206 17.48 20.26 14.87
C VAL A 206 18.13 21.62 15.08
N SER A 207 18.09 22.52 14.10
CA SER A 207 18.62 23.88 14.26
C SER A 207 17.86 24.65 15.34
N GLU A 208 16.53 24.62 15.32
CA GLU A 208 15.69 25.29 16.32
C GLU A 208 15.83 24.69 17.73
N ALA A 209 15.98 23.37 17.82
CA ALA A 209 16.22 22.69 19.08
C ALA A 209 17.55 23.11 19.73
N ASN A 210 18.57 23.41 18.92
CA ASN A 210 19.87 23.85 19.40
C ASN A 210 19.90 25.34 19.79
N VAL A 211 18.91 26.15 19.37
CA VAL A 211 18.75 27.53 19.85
C VAL A 211 18.25 27.51 21.29
N ARG A 212 19.02 28.07 22.23
CA ARG A 212 18.67 28.08 23.65
C ARG A 212 17.62 29.17 23.96
N THR A 213 16.54 28.76 24.60
CA THR A 213 15.45 29.64 25.05
C THR A 213 15.01 29.18 26.43
N ASN A 214 15.31 29.96 27.47
CA ASN A 214 15.10 29.55 28.86
C ASN A 214 13.61 29.32 29.18
N GLU A 215 12.71 30.00 28.49
CA GLU A 215 11.25 29.91 28.70
C GLU A 215 10.67 28.51 28.41
N ILE A 216 11.33 27.74 27.53
CA ILE A 216 10.82 26.45 27.03
C ILE A 216 11.33 25.28 27.90
N ASP A 217 12.37 25.52 28.71
CA ASP A 217 12.99 24.49 29.54
C ASP A 217 12.05 23.95 30.62
N GLU A 218 11.14 24.78 31.14
CA GLU A 218 10.21 24.44 32.23
C GLU A 218 8.91 23.77 31.73
N LEU A 219 8.66 23.75 30.41
CA LEU A 219 7.40 23.25 29.85
C LEU A 219 7.38 21.71 29.83
N PRO A 220 6.41 21.03 30.47
CA PRO A 220 6.35 19.58 30.43
C PRO A 220 6.02 19.04 29.03
N LEU A 221 6.57 17.87 28.70
CA LEU A 221 6.24 17.14 27.48
C LEU A 221 4.77 16.68 27.49
N ASP A 222 4.03 16.90 26.41
CA ASP A 222 2.63 16.47 26.29
C ASP A 222 2.52 14.97 25.91
N PRO A 223 2.00 14.09 26.81
CA PRO A 223 1.84 12.67 26.53
C PRO A 223 0.53 12.32 25.82
N ARG A 224 -0.41 13.27 25.68
CA ARG A 224 -1.81 12.99 25.29
C ARG A 224 -1.92 12.27 23.95
N ALA A 225 -1.18 12.72 22.94
CA ALA A 225 -1.20 12.09 21.62
C ALA A 225 -0.73 10.62 21.65
N GLY A 226 0.28 10.31 22.47
CA GLY A 226 0.75 8.95 22.71
C GLY A 226 -0.30 8.10 23.42
N LEU A 227 -0.90 8.63 24.49
CA LEU A 227 -1.95 7.96 25.26
C LEU A 227 -3.19 7.66 24.41
N THR A 228 -3.67 8.60 23.59
CA THR A 228 -4.79 8.37 22.67
C THR A 228 -4.49 7.27 21.65
N ARG A 229 -3.25 7.20 21.14
CA ARG A 229 -2.83 6.11 20.24
C ARG A 229 -2.79 4.77 20.97
N ALA A 230 -2.31 4.74 22.21
CA ALA A 230 -2.29 3.54 23.03
C ALA A 230 -3.72 3.06 23.36
N ASP A 231 -4.62 3.99 23.70
CA ASP A 231 -6.01 3.70 24.00
C ASP A 231 -6.74 3.06 22.81
N LYS A 232 -6.59 3.64 21.61
CA LYS A 232 -7.12 3.07 20.36
C LYS A 232 -6.58 1.67 20.05
N LYS A 233 -5.39 1.32 20.55
CA LYS A 233 -4.77 -0.01 20.35
C LYS A 233 -5.21 -1.06 21.38
N ARG A 234 -5.86 -0.67 22.48
CA ARG A 234 -6.21 -1.56 23.61
C ARG A 234 -7.00 -2.81 23.20
N HIS A 235 -7.73 -2.77 22.08
CA HIS A 235 -8.56 -3.89 21.61
C HIS A 235 -7.76 -4.99 20.89
N TYR A 236 -6.66 -4.67 20.20
CA TYR A 236 -5.97 -5.64 19.32
C TYR A 236 -4.55 -5.97 19.77
N LEU A 237 -3.83 -5.02 20.38
CA LEU A 237 -2.41 -5.17 20.76
C LEU A 237 -2.11 -4.31 22.00
N ARG A 238 -2.35 -4.86 23.20
CA ARG A 238 -1.93 -4.18 24.45
C ARG A 238 -0.41 -4.22 24.54
N ALA A 239 0.22 -3.06 24.71
CA ALA A 239 1.64 -2.98 25.07
C ALA A 239 1.88 -3.53 26.49
N ASP A 240 0.89 -3.40 27.38
CA ASP A 240 0.89 -3.95 28.73
C ASP A 240 0.46 -5.42 28.80
N ARG A 241 0.69 -6.21 27.75
CA ARG A 241 0.48 -7.67 27.85
C ARG A 241 1.55 -8.24 28.78
N PRO A 242 1.17 -9.00 29.83
CA PRO A 242 2.14 -9.69 30.65
C PRO A 242 3.05 -10.53 29.76
N SER A 243 4.34 -10.25 29.84
CA SER A 243 5.40 -10.98 29.17
C SER A 243 6.09 -11.93 30.16
N LEU A 244 6.97 -12.80 29.66
CA LEU A 244 7.81 -13.64 30.53
C LEU A 244 8.65 -12.81 31.51
N ARG A 245 8.96 -11.55 31.19
CA ARG A 245 9.70 -10.62 32.06
C ARG A 245 8.88 -10.12 33.24
N ASP A 246 7.55 -10.10 33.10
CA ASP A 246 6.62 -9.71 34.15
C ASP A 246 6.28 -10.92 35.06
N PHE A 247 6.75 -12.13 34.70
CA PHE A 247 6.57 -13.31 35.53
C PHE A 247 7.40 -13.16 36.82
N PRO A 248 6.78 -13.29 38.02
CA PRO A 248 7.49 -13.16 39.27
C PRO A 248 8.62 -14.19 39.35
N LYS A 249 9.86 -13.71 39.53
CA LYS A 249 11.02 -14.60 39.67
C LYS A 249 10.90 -15.54 40.87
N GLN A 250 10.11 -15.16 41.86
CA GLN A 250 9.80 -15.96 43.04
C GLN A 250 8.95 -17.20 42.72
N TRP A 251 8.36 -17.27 41.52
CA TRP A 251 7.52 -18.37 41.05
C TRP A 251 8.24 -19.29 40.05
N LEU A 252 9.54 -19.04 39.79
CA LEU A 252 10.43 -19.90 39.01
C LEU A 252 11.30 -20.74 39.95
#